data_AF-A0A0Z8ECJ7-F1
#
_entry.id   AF-A0A0Z8ECJ7-F1
#
_cell.length_a   1.000
_cell.length_b   1.000
_cell.length_c   1.000
_cell.angle_alpha   90.00
_cell.angle_beta   90.00
_cell.angle_gamma   90.00
#
_symmetry.space_group_name_H-M   'P 1'
#
loop_
_entity.id
_entity.type
_entity.pdbx_description
1 polymer ?
#
loop_
_entity_poly.entity_id
_entity_poly.type
_entity_poly.pdbx_seq_one_letter_code
_entity_poly.pdbx_strand_id
1 'polypeptide(L)'
;MENIVVSIFHVESEAFQAFSELKQFGQTENTKLAQVSIVKAEDGIVKVKDSFDLMNSVGSDYFEGGLIGSLIGILGGPLGVLFGFVAGGTIGASIGLDKELAKSELITTVSEKLTNGEVAIIALVQENDESVLNGIFEKYQTIIARWDVATVSAEVESALKIQQDLAHQAKARLIADKKEARHEKFDKLKADIKEKFDKLKADIKEKL
;
A
#
# COMPACT_ATOMS: atom_id res chain seq x y z
N MET A 1 -20.91 -15.69 -0.66
CA MET A 1 -19.50 -15.84 -0.23
C MET A 1 -18.92 -14.45 0.03
N GLU A 2 -17.96 -14.32 0.93
CA GLU A 2 -17.34 -13.02 1.27
C GLU A 2 -15.97 -12.94 0.62
N ASN A 3 -15.82 -11.99 -0.31
CA ASN A 3 -14.65 -11.87 -1.15
C ASN A 3 -14.07 -10.46 -1.11
N ILE A 4 -12.75 -10.38 -1.31
CA ILE A 4 -12.10 -9.18 -1.82
C ILE A 4 -12.03 -9.30 -3.34
N VAL A 5 -12.72 -8.39 -4.03
CA VAL A 5 -12.66 -8.24 -5.48
C VAL A 5 -11.66 -7.14 -5.80
N VAL A 6 -10.70 -7.43 -6.67
CA VAL A 6 -9.80 -6.42 -7.24
C VAL A 6 -10.04 -6.35 -8.74
N SER A 7 -10.29 -5.15 -9.25
CA SER A 7 -10.33 -4.88 -10.68
C SER A 7 -9.28 -3.84 -11.06
N ILE A 8 -8.38 -4.17 -11.99
CA ILE A 8 -7.30 -3.28 -12.46
C ILE A 8 -7.64 -2.75 -13.85
N PHE A 9 -7.52 -1.44 -14.00
CA PHE A 9 -7.86 -0.65 -15.17
C PHE A 9 -6.62 0.04 -15.73
N HIS A 10 -6.49 -0.02 -17.05
CA HIS A 10 -5.46 0.73 -17.76
C HIS A 10 -5.82 2.21 -17.96
N VAL A 11 -7.12 2.51 -18.05
CA VAL A 11 -7.64 3.86 -18.27
C VAL A 11 -8.29 4.39 -17.00
N GLU A 12 -7.74 5.46 -16.45
CA GLU A 12 -8.20 6.05 -15.19
C GLU A 12 -9.69 6.46 -15.23
N SER A 13 -10.16 7.05 -16.33
CA SER A 13 -11.56 7.45 -16.46
C SER A 13 -12.53 6.26 -16.42
N GLU A 14 -12.15 5.11 -16.95
CA GLU A 14 -12.97 3.88 -16.93
C GLU A 14 -13.09 3.35 -15.50
N ALA A 15 -11.99 3.38 -14.74
CA ALA A 15 -12.01 3.01 -13.33
C ALA A 15 -12.96 3.91 -12.52
N PHE A 16 -12.90 5.23 -12.71
CA PHE A 16 -13.80 6.16 -12.03
C PHE A 16 -15.27 5.99 -12.45
N GLN A 17 -15.54 5.63 -13.71
CA GLN A 17 -16.89 5.29 -14.18
C GLN A 17 -17.42 4.04 -13.49
N ALA A 18 -16.66 2.94 -13.52
CA ALA A 18 -17.04 1.71 -12.82
C ALA A 18 -17.23 1.94 -11.31
N PHE A 19 -16.34 2.72 -10.68
CA PHE A 19 -16.47 3.08 -9.26
C PHE A 19 -17.72 3.92 -8.96
N SER A 20 -18.12 4.80 -9.88
CA SER A 20 -19.37 5.57 -9.76
C SER A 20 -20.61 4.68 -9.90
N GLU A 21 -20.58 3.68 -10.78
CA GLU A 21 -21.64 2.66 -10.88
C GLU A 21 -21.74 1.87 -9.57
N LEU A 22 -20.61 1.47 -8.96
CA LEU A 22 -20.59 0.79 -7.66
C LEU A 22 -21.15 1.67 -6.52
N LYS A 23 -20.88 2.98 -6.53
CA LYS A 23 -21.50 3.93 -5.56
C LYS A 23 -23.02 3.98 -5.66
N GLN A 24 -23.57 3.79 -6.86
CA GLN A 24 -25.01 3.80 -7.12
C GLN A 24 -25.63 2.39 -7.06
N PHE A 25 -24.82 1.37 -6.82
CA PHE A 25 -25.26 -0.01 -6.84
C PHE A 25 -26.27 -0.29 -5.72
N GLY A 26 -27.49 -0.67 -6.12
CA GLY A 26 -28.52 -1.11 -5.20
C GLY A 26 -28.15 -2.45 -4.59
N GLN A 27 -28.04 -2.50 -3.25
CA GLN A 27 -27.77 -3.73 -2.53
C GLN A 27 -28.86 -4.77 -2.83
N THR A 28 -28.48 -6.00 -3.15
CA THR A 28 -29.42 -7.10 -3.45
C THR A 28 -29.26 -8.22 -2.43
N GLU A 29 -30.16 -9.21 -2.46
CA GLU A 29 -30.02 -10.41 -1.62
C GLU A 29 -28.75 -11.21 -1.95
N ASN A 30 -28.31 -11.18 -3.22
CA ASN A 30 -27.21 -12.00 -3.72
C ASN A 30 -25.88 -11.24 -3.86
N THR A 31 -25.90 -9.91 -3.81
CA THR A 31 -24.71 -9.07 -3.97
C THR A 31 -24.81 -7.87 -3.06
N LYS A 32 -23.86 -7.77 -2.12
CA LYS A 32 -23.71 -6.62 -1.23
C LYS A 32 -22.29 -6.10 -1.30
N LEU A 33 -22.15 -4.78 -1.29
CA LEU A 33 -20.88 -4.07 -1.19
C LEU A 33 -20.75 -3.55 0.24
N ALA A 34 -19.70 -3.96 0.95
CA ALA A 34 -19.45 -3.47 2.30
C ALA A 34 -18.54 -2.24 2.26
N GLN A 35 -17.41 -2.35 1.56
CA GLN A 35 -16.41 -1.29 1.45
C GLN A 35 -15.79 -1.35 0.06
N VAL A 36 -15.57 -0.18 -0.55
CA VAL A 36 -14.93 -0.09 -1.88
C VAL A 36 -13.97 1.08 -1.87
N SER A 37 -12.76 0.85 -2.38
CA SER A 37 -11.74 1.89 -2.57
C SER A 37 -11.24 1.86 -4.00
N ILE A 38 -11.03 3.04 -4.58
CA ILE A 38 -10.30 3.21 -5.83
C ILE A 38 -8.91 3.76 -5.49
N VAL A 39 -7.90 3.07 -6.00
CA VAL A 39 -6.49 3.36 -5.75
C VAL A 39 -5.74 3.51 -7.05
N LYS A 40 -4.68 4.30 -7.07
CA LYS A 40 -3.81 4.48 -8.23
C LYS A 40 -2.36 4.24 -7.86
N ALA A 41 -1.65 3.54 -8.72
CA ALA A 41 -0.20 3.46 -8.68
C ALA A 41 0.39 4.76 -9.22
N GLU A 42 1.00 5.56 -8.37
CA GLU A 42 1.73 6.77 -8.78
C GLU A 42 2.98 6.96 -7.94
N ASP A 43 4.09 7.33 -8.58
CA ASP A 43 5.38 7.58 -7.94
C ASP A 43 5.95 6.34 -7.21
N GLY A 44 5.62 5.15 -7.70
CA GLY A 44 6.07 3.89 -7.11
C GLY A 44 5.37 3.51 -5.80
N ILE A 45 4.25 4.16 -5.47
CA ILE A 45 3.39 3.84 -4.33
C ILE A 45 1.91 3.76 -4.74
N VAL A 46 1.11 3.03 -3.95
CA VAL A 46 -0.35 3.02 -4.08
C VAL A 46 -0.95 4.19 -3.30
N LYS A 47 -1.73 5.02 -3.99
CA LYS A 47 -2.45 6.14 -3.39
C LYS A 47 -3.97 5.92 -3.51
N VAL A 48 -4.68 6.11 -2.41
CA VAL A 48 -6.16 6.14 -2.43
C VAL A 48 -6.63 7.39 -3.18
N LYS A 49 -7.56 7.20 -4.12
CA LYS A 49 -8.19 8.30 -4.87
C LYS A 49 -9.56 8.66 -4.31
N ASP A 50 -10.36 7.65 -3.96
CA ASP A 50 -11.68 7.79 -3.37
C ASP A 50 -12.06 6.45 -2.71
N SER A 51 -13.02 6.47 -1.81
CA SER A 51 -13.49 5.30 -1.10
C SER A 51 -14.88 5.54 -0.55
N PHE A 52 -15.70 4.50 -0.47
CA PHE A 52 -16.96 4.54 0.23
C PHE A 52 -17.13 3.30 1.09
N ASP A 53 -17.77 3.50 2.23
CA ASP A 53 -18.05 2.45 3.21
C ASP A 53 -19.55 2.46 3.49
N LEU A 54 -20.21 1.39 3.07
CA LEU A 54 -21.66 1.21 3.23
C LEU A 54 -22.01 0.55 4.56
N MET A 55 -21.03 0.03 5.31
CA MET A 55 -21.23 -0.40 6.69
C MET A 55 -21.24 0.79 7.66
N ASN A 56 -20.50 1.85 7.37
CA ASN A 56 -20.36 3.02 8.26
C ASN A 56 -21.48 4.06 8.18
N SER A 57 -22.59 3.82 7.46
CA SER A 57 -23.79 4.67 7.58
C SER A 57 -24.46 4.59 8.97
N VAL A 58 -23.97 3.69 9.84
CA VAL A 58 -24.19 3.68 11.29
C VAL A 58 -22.94 4.27 11.94
N GLY A 59 -22.93 5.59 12.07
CA GLY A 59 -21.81 6.46 12.45
C GLY A 59 -20.62 5.83 13.18
N SER A 60 -19.42 6.05 12.63
CA SER A 60 -18.21 6.30 13.41
C SER A 60 -17.04 6.65 12.48
N ASP A 61 -16.05 7.37 13.00
CA ASP A 61 -14.78 7.78 12.38
C ASP A 61 -13.87 6.57 12.00
N TYR A 62 -14.43 5.50 11.43
CA TYR A 62 -13.83 4.17 11.22
C TYR A 62 -12.91 4.06 10.00
N PHE A 63 -12.32 5.17 9.55
CA PHE A 63 -11.28 5.13 8.51
C PHE A 63 -9.90 4.70 9.04
N GLU A 64 -9.73 4.50 10.34
CA GLU A 64 -8.53 3.87 10.90
C GLU A 64 -8.75 2.37 11.20
N GLY A 65 -8.49 1.52 10.20
CA GLY A 65 -8.06 0.13 10.45
C GLY A 65 -8.87 -1.03 9.85
N GLY A 66 -9.81 -0.79 8.93
CA GLY A 66 -10.52 -1.88 8.22
C GLY A 66 -9.61 -2.73 7.33
N LEU A 67 -10.06 -3.93 6.93
CA LEU A 67 -9.29 -4.89 6.11
C LEU A 67 -8.74 -4.25 4.82
N ILE A 68 -9.59 -3.51 4.07
CA ILE A 68 -9.14 -2.81 2.85
C ILE A 68 -8.13 -1.71 3.17
N GLY A 69 -8.34 -0.94 4.25
CA GLY A 69 -7.41 0.11 4.67
C GLY A 69 -6.04 -0.45 5.03
N SER A 70 -6.00 -1.56 5.76
CA SER A 70 -4.76 -2.26 6.13
C SER A 70 -4.05 -2.81 4.89
N LEU A 71 -4.81 -3.44 3.98
CA LEU A 71 -4.29 -3.93 2.71
C LEU A 71 -3.66 -2.79 1.88
N ILE A 72 -4.37 -1.69 1.69
CA ILE A 72 -3.84 -0.53 0.96
C ILE A 72 -2.62 0.06 1.68
N GLY A 73 -2.62 0.12 3.00
CA GLY A 73 -1.48 0.58 3.79
C GLY A 73 -0.23 -0.28 3.58
N ILE A 74 -0.40 -1.60 3.42
CA ILE A 74 0.71 -2.50 3.08
C ILE A 74 1.21 -2.24 1.65
N LEU A 75 0.28 -2.14 0.69
CA LEU A 75 0.59 -1.91 -0.73
C LEU A 75 1.27 -0.54 -0.98
N GLY A 76 0.82 0.50 -0.29
CA GLY A 76 1.41 1.85 -0.36
C GLY A 76 2.59 2.04 0.59
N GLY A 77 2.88 1.05 1.43
CA GLY A 77 3.92 1.11 2.46
C GLY A 77 5.29 0.59 1.99
N PRO A 78 6.28 0.58 2.89
CA PRO A 78 7.64 0.10 2.58
C PRO A 78 7.69 -1.37 2.13
N LEU A 79 6.77 -2.22 2.60
CA LEU A 79 6.68 -3.60 2.10
C LEU A 79 6.19 -3.66 0.66
N GLY A 80 5.13 -2.93 0.30
CA GLY A 80 4.64 -2.90 -1.08
C GLY A 80 5.71 -2.49 -2.08
N VAL A 81 6.53 -1.48 -1.72
CA VAL A 81 7.71 -1.08 -2.51
C VAL A 81 8.69 -2.24 -2.71
N LEU A 82 8.97 -3.03 -1.67
CA LEU A 82 9.86 -4.20 -1.76
C LEU A 82 9.27 -5.35 -2.60
N PHE A 83 7.95 -5.49 -2.63
CA PHE A 83 7.24 -6.47 -3.46
C PHE A 83 7.16 -6.08 -4.95
N GLY A 84 7.86 -5.05 -5.37
CA GLY A 84 8.06 -4.77 -6.79
C GLY A 84 7.10 -3.74 -7.39
N PHE A 85 6.37 -2.99 -6.56
CA PHE A 85 5.48 -1.90 -7.02
C PHE A 85 6.19 -0.84 -7.89
N VAL A 86 7.53 -0.76 -7.82
CA VAL A 86 8.37 0.18 -8.57
C VAL A 86 8.80 -0.37 -9.94
N ALA A 87 8.76 -1.69 -10.15
CA ALA A 87 9.31 -2.36 -11.33
C ALA A 87 8.17 -2.82 -12.27
N GLY A 88 7.52 -1.85 -12.93
CA GLY A 88 6.44 -2.12 -13.89
C GLY A 88 6.89 -3.00 -15.05
N GLY A 89 6.45 -4.24 -15.07
CA GLY A 89 6.46 -5.10 -16.26
C GLY A 89 5.09 -5.00 -16.94
N THR A 90 5.04 -4.55 -18.19
CA THR A 90 3.80 -4.59 -18.98
C THR A 90 3.44 -6.05 -19.24
N ILE A 91 2.47 -6.59 -18.52
CA ILE A 91 1.88 -7.88 -18.84
C ILE A 91 0.69 -7.60 -19.75
N GLY A 92 0.86 -7.93 -21.04
CA GLY A 92 -0.16 -7.73 -22.07
C GLY A 92 -1.49 -8.36 -21.68
N ALA A 93 -2.57 -7.67 -22.02
CA ALA A 93 -3.94 -8.02 -21.68
C ALA A 93 -4.25 -9.49 -22.00
N SER A 94 -4.33 -10.32 -20.96
CA SER A 94 -4.80 -11.69 -21.06
C SER A 94 -6.14 -11.78 -20.35
N ILE A 95 -7.19 -11.70 -21.17
CA ILE A 95 -8.55 -12.09 -20.81
C ILE A 95 -8.49 -13.58 -20.47
N GLY A 96 -8.74 -13.97 -19.20
CA GLY A 96 -8.82 -15.36 -18.75
C GLY A 96 -7.76 -15.85 -17.75
N LEU A 97 -7.04 -14.97 -17.04
CA LEU A 97 -6.10 -15.36 -15.96
C LEU A 97 -6.77 -15.60 -14.60
N ASP A 98 -8.10 -15.52 -14.54
CA ASP A 98 -8.92 -15.34 -13.34
C ASP A 98 -8.73 -16.44 -12.29
N LYS A 99 -8.47 -17.69 -12.72
CA LYS A 99 -8.32 -18.85 -11.83
C LYS A 99 -6.89 -19.14 -11.37
N GLU A 100 -5.89 -18.61 -12.06
CA GLU A 100 -4.48 -18.84 -11.71
C GLU A 100 -3.96 -17.75 -10.76
N LEU A 101 -4.44 -16.51 -10.91
CA LEU A 101 -4.15 -15.40 -10.00
C LEU A 101 -4.80 -15.54 -8.62
N ALA A 102 -5.96 -16.20 -8.52
CA ALA A 102 -6.61 -16.47 -7.24
C ALA A 102 -5.89 -17.53 -6.38
N LYS A 103 -4.87 -18.22 -6.94
CA LYS A 103 -4.03 -19.16 -6.18
C LYS A 103 -2.84 -18.49 -5.48
N SER A 104 -2.49 -17.26 -5.88
CA SER A 104 -1.44 -16.46 -5.24
C SER A 104 -2.03 -15.49 -4.21
N GLU A 105 -1.18 -15.08 -3.28
CA GLU A 105 -1.44 -14.04 -2.30
C GLU A 105 -1.84 -12.71 -2.97
N LEU A 106 -2.85 -12.03 -2.40
CA LEU A 106 -3.44 -10.82 -2.99
C LEU A 106 -2.42 -9.69 -3.06
N ILE A 107 -1.69 -9.44 -1.97
CA ILE A 107 -0.69 -8.35 -1.86
C ILE A 107 0.36 -8.50 -2.94
N THR A 108 0.89 -9.73 -3.12
CA THR A 108 1.87 -10.03 -4.16
C THR A 108 1.29 -9.81 -5.55
N THR A 109 0.09 -10.35 -5.80
CA THR A 109 -0.57 -10.24 -7.11
C THR A 109 -0.82 -8.78 -7.50
N VAL A 110 -1.38 -7.98 -6.59
CA VAL A 110 -1.64 -6.57 -6.84
C VAL A 110 -0.33 -5.80 -7.00
N SER A 111 0.71 -6.13 -6.20
CA SER A 111 2.02 -5.46 -6.31
C SER A 111 2.72 -5.69 -7.64
N GLU A 112 2.57 -6.88 -8.22
CA GLU A 112 3.16 -7.23 -9.52
C GLU A 112 2.36 -6.67 -10.71
N LYS A 113 1.04 -6.57 -10.57
CA LYS A 113 0.13 -6.26 -11.69
C LYS A 113 -0.27 -4.79 -11.77
N LEU A 114 -0.36 -4.09 -10.64
CA LEU A 114 -0.79 -2.70 -10.61
C LEU A 114 0.42 -1.79 -10.86
N THR A 115 0.69 -1.50 -12.14
CA THR A 115 1.87 -0.75 -12.55
C THR A 115 1.65 0.76 -12.53
N ASN A 116 2.73 1.54 -12.51
CA ASN A 116 2.66 3.00 -12.40
C ASN A 116 1.78 3.63 -13.50
N GLY A 117 0.77 4.40 -13.09
CA GLY A 117 -0.24 5.01 -13.95
C GLY A 117 -1.58 4.27 -13.94
N GLU A 118 -1.59 2.98 -13.60
CA GLU A 118 -2.81 2.16 -13.55
C GLU A 118 -3.61 2.38 -12.27
N VAL A 119 -4.90 2.06 -12.37
CA VAL A 119 -5.89 2.28 -11.32
C VAL A 119 -6.52 0.95 -10.97
N ALA A 120 -6.75 0.70 -9.67
CA ALA A 120 -7.49 -0.46 -9.22
C ALA A 120 -8.68 -0.08 -8.36
N ILE A 121 -9.77 -0.84 -8.49
CA ILE A 121 -10.86 -0.87 -7.54
C ILE A 121 -10.66 -2.10 -6.65
N ILE A 122 -10.66 -1.89 -5.34
CA ILE A 122 -10.59 -2.94 -4.32
C ILE A 122 -11.89 -2.89 -3.52
N ALA A 123 -12.64 -4.00 -3.52
CA ALA A 123 -13.97 -4.06 -2.91
C ALA A 123 -14.10 -5.28 -1.99
N LEU A 124 -14.60 -5.06 -0.77
CA LEU A 124 -15.10 -6.09 0.13
C LEU A 124 -16.57 -6.31 -0.18
N VAL A 125 -16.89 -7.51 -0.63
CA VAL A 125 -18.21 -7.85 -1.14
C VAL A 125 -18.72 -9.14 -0.52
N GLN A 126 -20.03 -9.23 -0.36
CA GLN A 126 -20.74 -10.49 -0.18
C GLN A 126 -21.45 -10.81 -1.49
N GLU A 127 -20.96 -11.79 -2.25
CA GLU A 127 -21.54 -12.17 -3.54
C GLU A 127 -21.84 -13.68 -3.61
N ASN A 128 -23.01 -14.02 -4.13
CA ASN A 128 -23.41 -15.40 -4.46
C ASN A 128 -23.48 -15.63 -5.99
N ASP A 129 -23.46 -14.55 -6.76
CA ASP A 129 -23.38 -14.55 -8.22
C ASP A 129 -22.36 -13.49 -8.66
N GLU A 130 -21.24 -13.95 -9.21
CA GLU A 130 -20.15 -13.09 -9.68
C GLU A 130 -20.54 -12.26 -10.92
N SER A 131 -21.54 -12.71 -11.68
CA SER A 131 -21.95 -12.10 -12.95
C SER A 131 -22.42 -10.65 -12.76
N VAL A 132 -22.96 -10.34 -11.58
CA VAL A 132 -23.48 -9.00 -11.24
C VAL A 132 -22.36 -7.97 -11.21
N LEU A 133 -21.27 -8.27 -10.49
CA LEU A 133 -20.12 -7.36 -10.40
C LEU A 133 -19.25 -7.45 -11.66
N ASN A 134 -19.11 -8.64 -12.25
CA ASN A 134 -18.43 -8.80 -13.53
C ASN A 134 -19.06 -7.92 -14.61
N GLY A 135 -20.39 -7.86 -14.69
CA GLY A 135 -21.10 -7.03 -15.66
C GLY A 135 -20.79 -5.53 -15.56
N ILE A 136 -20.28 -5.04 -14.42
CA ILE A 136 -19.82 -3.65 -14.26
C ILE A 136 -18.41 -3.49 -14.84
N PHE A 137 -17.52 -4.45 -14.58
CA PHE A 137 -16.10 -4.37 -14.94
C PHE A 137 -15.79 -4.83 -16.37
N GLU A 138 -16.46 -5.87 -16.87
CA GLU A 138 -16.25 -6.48 -18.20
C GLU A 138 -16.63 -5.56 -19.37
N LYS A 139 -17.30 -4.44 -19.09
CA LYS A 139 -17.51 -3.35 -20.05
C LYS A 139 -16.20 -2.70 -20.50
N TYR A 140 -15.15 -2.85 -19.71
CA TYR A 140 -13.85 -2.23 -19.86
C TYR A 140 -12.76 -3.29 -20.00
N GLN A 141 -11.59 -2.90 -20.51
CA GLN A 141 -10.43 -3.79 -20.58
C GLN A 141 -9.76 -3.87 -19.21
N THR A 142 -10.25 -4.80 -18.38
CA THR A 142 -9.81 -4.93 -16.98
C THR A 142 -9.35 -6.34 -16.64
N ILE A 143 -8.51 -6.43 -15.60
CA ILE A 143 -8.27 -7.68 -14.88
C ILE A 143 -9.26 -7.73 -13.73
N ILE A 144 -9.92 -8.86 -13.49
CA ILE A 144 -10.81 -9.07 -12.34
C ILE A 144 -10.32 -10.30 -11.59
N ALA A 145 -10.08 -10.16 -10.29
CA ALA A 145 -9.65 -11.26 -9.44
C ALA A 145 -10.35 -11.20 -8.08
N ARG A 146 -10.52 -12.38 -7.48
CA ARG A 146 -11.29 -12.58 -6.26
C ARG A 146 -10.50 -13.44 -5.28
N TRP A 147 -10.51 -13.03 -4.02
CA TRP A 147 -9.93 -13.78 -2.93
C TRP A 147 -10.91 -13.89 -1.78
N ASP A 148 -10.90 -15.04 -1.11
CA ASP A 148 -11.65 -15.25 0.11
C ASP A 148 -11.16 -14.29 1.21
N VAL A 149 -12.10 -13.65 1.92
CA VAL A 149 -11.80 -12.65 2.94
C VAL A 149 -10.94 -13.21 4.07
N ALA A 150 -11.14 -14.48 4.48
CA ALA A 150 -10.34 -15.07 5.55
C ALA A 150 -8.88 -15.26 5.12
N THR A 151 -8.66 -15.63 3.86
CA THR A 151 -7.31 -15.77 3.29
C THR A 151 -6.59 -14.42 3.24
N VAL A 152 -7.25 -13.37 2.71
CA VAL A 152 -6.67 -12.02 2.67
C VAL A 152 -6.44 -11.47 4.07
N SER A 153 -7.32 -11.75 5.02
CA SER A 153 -7.16 -11.30 6.41
C SER A 153 -5.91 -11.89 7.05
N ALA A 154 -5.67 -13.19 6.86
CA ALA A 154 -4.46 -13.85 7.37
C ALA A 154 -3.19 -13.31 6.71
N GLU A 155 -3.24 -13.04 5.42
CA GLU A 155 -2.14 -12.44 4.65
C GLU A 155 -1.80 -11.03 5.16
N VAL A 156 -2.82 -10.18 5.33
CA VAL A 156 -2.67 -8.82 5.87
C VAL A 156 -2.11 -8.86 7.29
N GLU A 157 -2.60 -9.73 8.16
CA GLU A 157 -2.08 -9.88 9.54
C GLU A 157 -0.60 -10.28 9.53
N SER A 158 -0.21 -11.23 8.68
CA SER A 158 1.17 -11.64 8.50
C SER A 158 2.06 -10.49 8.04
N ALA A 159 1.63 -9.75 7.01
CA ALA A 159 2.37 -8.61 6.49
C ALA A 159 2.53 -7.47 7.51
N LEU A 160 1.50 -7.20 8.33
CA LEU A 160 1.57 -6.22 9.42
C LEU A 160 2.59 -6.62 10.49
N LYS A 161 2.64 -7.89 10.89
CA LYS A 161 3.66 -8.39 11.84
C LYS A 161 5.07 -8.21 11.28
N ILE A 162 5.28 -8.56 10.02
CA ILE A 162 6.57 -8.37 9.33
C ILE A 162 6.96 -6.88 9.30
N GLN A 163 6.01 -5.97 8.99
CA GLN A 163 6.27 -4.52 9.02
C GLN A 163 6.68 -4.04 10.41
N GLN A 164 5.98 -4.47 11.45
CA GLN A 164 6.28 -4.09 12.84
C GLN A 164 7.68 -4.56 13.27
N ASP A 165 8.01 -5.82 12.96
CA ASP A 165 9.33 -6.39 13.27
C ASP A 165 10.45 -5.66 12.53
N LEU A 166 10.27 -5.41 11.23
CA LEU A 166 11.22 -4.63 10.42
C LEU A 166 11.38 -3.21 10.95
N ALA A 167 10.29 -2.54 11.33
CA ALA A 167 10.33 -1.19 11.89
C ALA A 167 11.09 -1.16 13.23
N HIS A 168 10.85 -2.16 14.09
CA HIS A 168 11.55 -2.29 15.37
C HIS A 168 13.05 -2.51 15.15
N GLN A 169 13.42 -3.43 14.25
CA GLN A 169 14.82 -3.70 13.90
C GLN A 169 15.51 -2.48 13.28
N ALA A 170 14.84 -1.78 12.35
CA ALA A 170 15.36 -0.58 11.73
C ALA A 170 15.59 0.53 12.75
N LYS A 171 14.63 0.74 13.67
CA LYS A 171 14.78 1.73 14.76
C LYS A 171 15.94 1.38 15.69
N ALA A 172 16.10 0.11 16.06
CA ALA A 172 17.21 -0.35 16.89
C ALA A 172 18.57 -0.09 16.21
N ARG A 173 18.69 -0.43 14.92
CA ARG A 173 19.90 -0.16 14.12
C ARG A 173 20.21 1.34 14.03
N LEU A 174 19.22 2.17 13.71
CA LEU A 174 19.40 3.64 13.67
C LEU A 174 19.85 4.24 15.00
N ILE A 175 19.42 3.66 16.13
CA ILE A 175 19.88 4.09 17.46
C ILE A 175 21.34 3.66 17.70
N ALA A 176 21.70 2.43 17.32
CA ALA A 176 23.07 1.93 17.44
C ALA A 176 24.05 2.75 16.58
N ASP A 177 23.72 2.95 15.30
CA ASP A 177 24.54 3.72 14.35
C ASP A 177 24.72 5.18 14.83
N LYS A 178 23.67 5.80 15.37
CA LYS A 178 23.76 7.15 15.96
C LYS A 178 24.68 7.21 17.17
N LYS A 179 24.74 6.16 17.99
CA LYS A 179 25.66 6.11 19.14
C LYS A 179 27.09 5.98 18.66
N GLU A 180 27.38 5.06 17.74
CA GLU A 180 28.70 4.86 17.16
C GLU A 180 29.19 6.12 16.42
N ALA A 181 28.37 6.68 15.54
CA ALA A 181 28.70 7.90 14.81
C ALA A 181 28.83 9.14 15.71
N ARG A 182 28.10 9.21 16.84
CA ARG A 182 28.33 10.27 17.84
C ARG A 182 29.69 10.11 18.49
N HIS A 183 30.10 8.91 18.91
CA HIS A 183 31.42 8.75 19.53
C HIS A 183 32.54 9.20 18.59
N GLU A 184 32.56 8.74 17.33
CA GLU A 184 33.60 9.11 16.39
C GLU A 184 33.57 10.60 16.00
N LYS A 185 32.40 11.17 15.72
CA LYS A 185 32.28 12.59 15.33
C LYS A 185 32.53 13.52 16.50
N PHE A 186 32.15 13.13 17.72
CA PHE A 186 32.33 13.97 18.91
C PHE A 186 33.79 13.98 19.36
N ASP A 187 34.51 12.86 19.24
CA ASP A 187 35.95 12.81 19.52
C ASP A 187 36.74 13.64 18.51
N LYS A 188 36.43 13.54 17.21
CA LYS A 188 37.02 14.40 16.18
C LYS A 188 36.70 15.89 16.39
N LEU A 189 35.43 16.22 16.65
CA LEU A 189 35.01 17.60 16.88
C LEU A 189 35.68 18.20 18.13
N LYS A 190 35.83 17.42 19.20
CA LYS A 190 36.51 17.85 20.43
C LYS A 190 38.01 18.08 20.19
N ALA A 191 38.66 17.22 19.41
CA ALA A 191 40.05 17.39 19.01
C ALA A 191 40.24 18.68 18.16
N ASP A 192 39.42 18.87 17.14
CA ASP A 192 39.47 20.04 16.25
C ASP A 192 39.21 21.36 17.01
N ILE A 193 38.25 21.36 17.94
CA ILE A 193 37.95 22.54 18.77
C ILE A 193 39.14 22.85 19.68
N LYS A 194 39.73 21.82 20.32
CA LYS A 194 40.89 22.01 21.19
C LYS A 194 42.07 22.58 20.41
N GLU A 195 42.35 22.03 19.23
CA GLU A 195 43.44 22.52 18.36
C GLU A 195 43.23 23.99 17.96
N LYS A 196 41.99 24.38 17.60
CA LYS A 196 41.67 25.78 17.27
C LYS A 196 41.85 26.72 18.47
N PHE A 197 41.47 26.30 19.67
CA PHE A 197 41.65 27.11 20.89
C PHE A 197 43.12 27.22 21.30
N ASP A 198 43.91 26.17 21.13
CA ASP A 198 45.34 26.18 21.44
C ASP A 198 46.11 27.09 20.46
N LYS A 199 45.77 27.05 19.17
CA LYS A 199 46.28 28.00 18.15
C LYS A 199 45.93 29.44 18.50
N LEU A 200 44.68 29.72 18.86
CA LEU A 200 44.24 31.07 19.23
C LEU A 200 44.98 31.61 20.46
N LYS A 201 45.26 30.77 21.46
CA LYS A 201 46.04 31.15 22.65
C LYS A 201 47.51 31.43 22.32
N ALA A 202 48.10 30.66 21.41
CA ALA A 202 49.47 30.89 20.96
C ALA A 202 49.60 32.24 20.22
N ASP A 203 48.67 32.53 19.30
CA ASP A 203 48.64 33.80 18.54
C ASP A 203 48.45 35.03 19.46
N ILE A 204 47.67 34.90 20.53
CA ILE A 204 47.48 35.97 21.51
C ILE A 204 48.76 36.20 22.35
N LYS A 205 49.53 35.15 22.62
CA LYS A 205 50.75 35.21 23.43
C LYS A 205 51.97 35.71 22.65
N GLU A 206 52.00 35.53 21.34
CA GLU A 206 53.03 36.11 20.45
C GLU A 206 52.81 37.61 20.17
N LYS A 207 51.60 38.13 20.39
CA LYS A 207 51.25 39.55 20.17
C LYS A 207 51.37 40.43 21.42
N LEU A 208 51.79 39.87 22.56
CA LEU A 208 52.03 40.55 23.84
C LEU A 208 53.53 40.57 24.16
#